data_AF-A0A034W948-F1
#
_entry.id   AF-A0A034W948-F1
#
_cell.length_a   1.000
_cell.length_b   1.000
_cell.length_c   1.000
_cell.angle_alpha   90.00
_cell.angle_beta   90.00
_cell.angle_gamma   90.00
#
_symmetry.space_group_name_H-M   'P 1'
#
loop_
_entity.id
_entity.type
_entity.pdbx_description
1 polymer ?
#
loop_
_entity_poly.entity_id
_entity_poly.type
_entity_poly.pdbx_seq_one_letter_code
_entity_poly.pdbx_strand_id
1 'polypeptide(L)'
;MHQSPFGFFAQNSFMNRSLPPTPPLMAAEHLKETAAEHLFKNVNWIKSVEAFQNLPLPDQLQLLEDSWKEFFVLAIAQHLMPINFQQLLFLYESENMNREMVNMVKCEVHFFQEVLNKLCHLNIDTNEYECLRAITLFRKPNGEDAANNSFGTGESSSPNSSTSGDSRGPVDSVKIAGLCEEARGTLQAYVMRTKPNQPLRFQALVSILPLLSKVSGFTIEELFFRKTIGEVNIVRLISDMYSQRKI
;
A
#
# COMPACT_ATOMS: atom_id res chain seq x y z
N MET A 1 12.77 21.06 -20.31
CA MET A 1 13.61 19.86 -20.09
C MET A 1 13.60 19.58 -18.59
N HIS A 2 12.71 18.71 -18.12
CA HIS A 2 12.59 18.37 -16.70
C HIS A 2 13.29 17.03 -16.47
N GLN A 3 14.51 17.08 -15.92
CA GLN A 3 15.18 15.89 -15.41
C GLN A 3 14.45 15.42 -14.15
N SER A 4 14.17 14.12 -14.07
CA SER A 4 13.73 13.45 -12.85
C SER A 4 14.74 13.72 -11.72
N PRO A 5 14.29 14.01 -10.48
CA PRO A 5 15.21 14.21 -9.34
C PRO A 5 16.07 12.99 -9.03
N PHE A 6 15.73 11.82 -9.57
CA PHE A 6 16.49 10.59 -9.51
C PHE A 6 16.84 10.17 -10.94
N GLY A 7 18.14 10.00 -11.23
CA GLY A 7 18.66 9.66 -12.56
C GLY A 7 18.38 8.23 -13.04
N PHE A 8 17.37 7.54 -12.48
CA PHE A 8 17.11 6.12 -12.71
C PHE A 8 15.72 5.81 -13.29
N PHE A 9 14.74 6.72 -13.22
CA PHE A 9 13.36 6.38 -13.60
C PHE A 9 13.09 6.59 -15.09
N ALA A 10 12.79 5.49 -15.79
CA ALA A 10 12.30 5.51 -17.15
C ALA A 10 10.88 6.09 -17.22
N GLN A 11 10.67 7.10 -18.06
CA GLN A 11 9.37 7.68 -18.36
C GLN A 11 8.57 6.75 -19.27
N ASN A 12 7.51 6.15 -18.74
CA ASN A 12 6.47 5.52 -19.55
C ASN A 12 5.27 6.46 -19.67
N SER A 13 5.22 7.17 -20.79
CA SER A 13 4.05 7.91 -21.25
C SER A 13 3.16 6.95 -22.04
N PHE A 14 1.91 6.76 -21.64
CA PHE A 14 0.93 6.10 -22.51
C PHE A 14 -0.34 6.91 -22.65
N MET A 15 -0.71 7.02 -23.93
CA MET A 15 -1.74 7.88 -24.47
C MET A 15 -3.16 7.42 -24.11
N ASN A 16 -4.02 8.41 -23.97
CA ASN A 16 -5.47 8.31 -23.82
C ASN A 16 -6.08 7.62 -25.06
N ARG A 17 -6.56 6.39 -24.93
CA ARG A 17 -7.31 5.68 -25.97
C ARG A 17 -8.76 5.52 -25.51
N SER A 18 -9.67 6.28 -26.10
CA SER A 18 -11.10 6.15 -25.86
C SER A 18 -11.62 4.80 -26.39
N LEU A 19 -11.95 3.90 -25.47
CA LEU A 19 -12.59 2.60 -25.75
C LEU A 19 -14.12 2.75 -25.87
N PRO A 20 -14.79 1.90 -26.66
CA PRO A 20 -16.26 1.86 -26.76
C PRO A 20 -16.91 1.48 -25.42
N PRO A 21 -18.21 1.75 -25.20
CA PRO A 21 -18.88 1.44 -23.93
C PRO A 21 -18.91 -0.08 -23.72
N THR A 22 -18.01 -0.57 -22.87
CA THR A 22 -18.00 -1.95 -22.41
C THR A 22 -19.26 -2.22 -21.60
N PRO A 23 -19.94 -3.36 -21.79
CA PRO A 23 -21.03 -3.79 -20.93
C PRO A 23 -20.57 -3.75 -19.46
N PRO A 24 -21.43 -3.34 -18.50
CA PRO A 24 -21.02 -3.14 -17.12
C PRO A 24 -20.27 -4.35 -16.55
N LEU A 25 -20.80 -5.56 -16.71
CA LEU A 25 -20.16 -6.79 -16.22
C LEU A 25 -18.71 -6.96 -16.74
N MET A 26 -18.50 -6.74 -18.04
CA MET A 26 -17.17 -6.80 -18.66
C MET A 26 -16.25 -5.70 -18.13
N ALA A 27 -16.79 -4.52 -17.80
CA ALA A 27 -16.01 -3.42 -17.22
C ALA A 27 -15.51 -3.75 -15.80
N ALA A 28 -16.31 -4.45 -14.98
CA ALA A 28 -15.87 -4.87 -13.64
C ALA A 28 -14.84 -5.99 -13.70
N GLU A 29 -14.99 -6.96 -14.61
CA GLU A 29 -13.99 -8.02 -14.80
C GLU A 29 -12.67 -7.45 -15.32
N HIS A 30 -12.71 -6.57 -16.32
CA HIS A 30 -11.53 -5.85 -16.81
C HIS A 30 -10.88 -5.00 -15.70
N LEU A 31 -11.67 -4.39 -14.81
CA LEU A 31 -11.16 -3.66 -13.66
C LEU A 31 -10.40 -4.59 -12.69
N LYS A 32 -10.96 -5.76 -12.35
CA LYS A 32 -10.30 -6.75 -11.50
C LYS A 32 -9.01 -7.27 -12.14
N GLU A 33 -9.02 -7.52 -13.45
CA GLU A 33 -7.83 -7.92 -14.21
C GLU A 33 -6.75 -6.83 -14.20
N THR A 34 -7.12 -5.58 -14.51
CA THR A 34 -6.20 -4.44 -14.47
C THR A 34 -5.64 -4.20 -13.06
N ALA A 35 -6.45 -4.41 -12.01
CA ALA A 35 -6.03 -4.32 -10.63
C ALA A 35 -4.98 -5.39 -10.26
N ALA A 36 -5.15 -6.63 -10.74
CA ALA A 36 -4.16 -7.69 -10.59
C ALA A 36 -2.85 -7.38 -11.31
N GLU A 37 -2.92 -6.83 -12.53
CA GLU A 37 -1.73 -6.38 -13.25
C GLU A 37 -0.96 -5.31 -12.46
N HIS A 38 -1.66 -4.36 -11.84
CA HIS A 38 -1.03 -3.31 -11.03
C HIS A 38 -0.43 -3.84 -9.73
N LEU A 39 -1.07 -4.83 -9.09
CA LEU A 39 -0.46 -5.52 -7.95
C LEU A 39 0.86 -6.16 -8.36
N PHE A 40 0.89 -6.84 -9.51
CA PHE A 40 2.11 -7.45 -10.03
C PHE A 40 3.18 -6.40 -10.39
N LYS A 41 2.79 -5.28 -11.01
CA LYS A 41 3.69 -4.14 -11.27
C LYS A 41 4.28 -3.59 -9.98
N ASN A 42 3.50 -3.48 -8.90
CA ASN A 42 3.99 -3.04 -7.59
C ASN A 42 5.05 -4.01 -7.05
N VAL A 43 4.82 -5.32 -7.11
CA VAL A 43 5.81 -6.33 -6.67
C VAL A 43 7.11 -6.22 -7.49
N ASN A 44 7.02 -6.01 -8.80
CA ASN A 44 8.21 -5.81 -9.64
C ASN A 44 8.92 -4.48 -9.35
N TRP A 45 8.17 -3.42 -9.08
CA TRP A 45 8.75 -2.14 -8.67
C TRP A 45 9.55 -2.31 -7.39
N ILE A 46 8.98 -2.93 -6.35
CA ILE A 46 9.65 -3.19 -5.07
C ILE A 46 10.93 -4.00 -5.29
N LYS A 47 10.87 -5.04 -6.14
CA LYS A 47 12.05 -5.82 -6.53
C LYS A 47 13.13 -4.98 -7.22
N SER A 48 12.77 -3.93 -7.95
CA SER A 48 13.74 -3.08 -8.65
C SER A 48 14.45 -2.06 -7.75
N VAL A 49 13.98 -1.85 -6.52
CA VAL A 49 14.58 -0.88 -5.59
C VAL A 49 15.86 -1.47 -4.99
N GLU A 50 17.01 -0.92 -5.37
CA GLU A 50 18.33 -1.38 -4.91
C GLU A 50 18.46 -1.37 -3.37
N ALA A 51 18.02 -0.29 -2.73
CA ALA A 51 18.05 -0.18 -1.27
C ALA A 51 17.26 -1.31 -0.57
N PHE A 52 16.17 -1.77 -1.19
CA PHE A 52 15.37 -2.89 -0.69
C PHE A 52 16.08 -4.24 -0.91
N GLN A 53 16.71 -4.44 -2.07
CA GLN A 53 17.50 -5.64 -2.37
C GLN A 53 18.66 -5.85 -1.38
N ASN A 54 19.20 -4.76 -0.84
CA ASN A 54 20.29 -4.77 0.15
C ASN A 54 19.84 -5.10 1.58
N LEU A 55 18.55 -5.36 1.81
CA LEU A 55 18.02 -5.82 3.11
C LEU A 55 18.05 -7.36 3.22
N PRO A 56 18.08 -7.92 4.43
CA PRO A 56 17.89 -9.36 4.64
C PRO A 56 16.57 -9.87 4.03
N LEU A 57 16.55 -11.11 3.51
CA LEU A 57 15.32 -11.69 2.93
C LEU A 57 14.11 -11.68 3.89
N PRO A 58 14.25 -11.99 5.20
CA PRO A 58 13.13 -11.89 6.14
C PRO A 58 12.53 -10.48 6.19
N ASP A 59 13.38 -9.45 6.18
CA ASP A 59 12.96 -8.05 6.23
C ASP A 59 12.28 -7.65 4.90
N GLN A 60 12.80 -8.13 3.77
CA GLN A 60 12.18 -7.90 2.47
C GLN A 60 10.76 -8.48 2.40
N LEU A 61 10.59 -9.72 2.87
CA LEU A 61 9.26 -10.35 2.92
C LEU A 61 8.35 -9.58 3.86
N GLN A 62 8.78 -9.30 5.10
CA GLN A 62 7.99 -8.55 6.07
C GLN A 62 7.51 -7.19 5.51
N LEU A 63 8.41 -6.40 4.92
CA LEU A 63 8.05 -5.10 4.34
C LEU A 63 7.06 -5.24 3.18
N LEU A 64 7.20 -6.29 2.36
CA LEU A 64 6.28 -6.58 1.26
C LEU A 64 4.89 -6.96 1.78
N GLU A 65 4.84 -7.83 2.79
CA GLU A 65 3.61 -8.28 3.46
C GLU A 65 2.90 -7.15 4.21
N ASP A 66 3.65 -6.20 4.77
CA ASP A 66 3.08 -5.08 5.51
C ASP A 66 2.57 -3.95 4.60
N SER A 67 3.15 -3.79 3.40
CA SER A 67 2.91 -2.62 2.54
C SER A 67 2.06 -2.87 1.29
N TRP A 68 1.77 -4.13 0.92
CA TRP A 68 1.12 -4.45 -0.36
C TRP A 68 -0.22 -3.73 -0.55
N LYS A 69 -1.03 -3.60 0.52
CA LYS A 69 -2.35 -2.97 0.48
C LYS A 69 -2.23 -1.46 0.23
N GLU A 70 -1.28 -0.78 0.88
CA GLU A 70 -1.03 0.64 0.64
C GLU A 70 -0.53 0.89 -0.78
N PHE A 71 0.35 0.02 -1.28
CA PHE A 71 0.78 0.04 -2.69
C PHE A 71 -0.39 -0.17 -3.66
N PHE A 72 -1.30 -1.08 -3.33
CA PHE A 72 -2.49 -1.32 -4.11
C PHE A 72 -3.40 -0.08 -4.15
N VAL A 73 -3.69 0.53 -3.00
CA VAL A 73 -4.48 1.77 -2.90
C VAL A 73 -3.87 2.91 -3.72
N LEU A 74 -2.55 3.11 -3.62
CA LEU A 74 -1.82 4.12 -4.42
C LEU A 74 -1.93 3.83 -5.91
N ALA A 75 -1.79 2.57 -6.32
CA ALA A 75 -1.89 2.19 -7.73
C ALA A 75 -3.30 2.42 -8.30
N ILE A 76 -4.33 2.09 -7.53
CA ILE A 76 -5.73 2.35 -7.90
C ILE A 76 -5.98 3.85 -8.10
N ALA A 77 -5.57 4.67 -7.13
CA ALA A 77 -5.73 6.12 -7.20
C ALA A 77 -5.01 6.74 -8.41
N GLN A 78 -3.84 6.21 -8.76
CA GLN A 78 -3.00 6.73 -9.84
C GLN A 78 -3.47 6.29 -11.24
N HIS A 79 -3.94 5.05 -11.42
CA HIS A 79 -4.12 4.47 -12.76
C HIS A 79 -5.53 3.97 -13.08
N LEU A 80 -6.39 3.75 -12.08
CA LEU A 80 -7.67 3.08 -12.27
C LEU A 80 -8.89 3.98 -12.00
N MET A 81 -8.66 5.24 -11.63
CA MET A 81 -9.74 6.20 -11.41
C MET A 81 -10.32 6.74 -12.74
N PRO A 82 -11.65 6.93 -12.83
CA PRO A 82 -12.67 6.71 -11.79
C PRO A 82 -13.18 5.26 -11.71
N ILE A 83 -13.46 4.77 -10.49
CA ILE A 83 -14.02 3.43 -10.23
C ILE A 83 -15.50 3.52 -9.85
N ASN A 84 -16.33 2.64 -10.43
CA ASN A 84 -17.73 2.45 -10.01
C ASN A 84 -17.84 1.38 -8.90
N PHE A 85 -17.69 1.82 -7.66
CA PHE A 85 -17.80 0.94 -6.49
C PHE A 85 -19.21 0.39 -6.27
N GLN A 86 -20.26 1.11 -6.69
CA GLN A 86 -21.63 0.61 -6.60
C GLN A 86 -21.79 -0.67 -7.43
N GLN A 87 -21.19 -0.69 -8.62
CA GLN A 87 -21.21 -1.85 -9.48
C GLN A 87 -20.37 -3.01 -8.92
N LEU A 88 -19.18 -2.73 -8.36
CA LEU A 88 -18.37 -3.75 -7.69
C LEU A 88 -19.11 -4.39 -6.52
N LEU A 89 -19.76 -3.57 -5.68
CA LEU A 89 -20.55 -4.03 -4.53
C LEU A 89 -21.77 -4.84 -4.96
N PHE A 90 -22.45 -4.43 -6.04
CA PHE A 90 -23.58 -5.18 -6.59
C PHE A 90 -23.16 -6.59 -7.03
N LEU A 91 -22.04 -6.69 -7.75
CA LEU A 91 -21.50 -7.99 -8.16
C LEU A 91 -21.10 -8.83 -6.96
N TYR A 92 -20.38 -8.22 -6.01
CA TYR A 92 -19.99 -8.89 -4.77
C TYR A 92 -21.18 -9.44 -3.99
N GLU A 93 -22.27 -8.66 -3.86
CA GLU A 93 -23.50 -9.09 -3.21
C GLU A 93 -24.24 -10.19 -3.96
N SER A 94 -24.20 -10.19 -5.30
CA SER A 94 -24.80 -11.26 -6.11
C SER A 94 -24.02 -12.57 -6.03
N GLU A 95 -22.70 -12.49 -5.86
CA GLU A 95 -21.79 -13.64 -5.79
C GLU A 95 -21.70 -14.22 -4.36
N ASN A 96 -22.00 -13.44 -3.31
CA ASN A 96 -21.86 -13.85 -1.90
C ASN A 96 -23.19 -14.01 -1.16
N MET A 97 -23.42 -15.21 -0.62
CA MET A 97 -24.63 -15.52 0.15
C MET A 97 -24.55 -15.08 1.63
N ASN A 98 -23.34 -14.81 2.16
CA ASN A 98 -23.15 -14.38 3.55
C ASN A 98 -23.47 -12.88 3.71
N ARG A 99 -24.65 -12.57 4.23
CA ARG A 99 -25.14 -11.19 4.38
C ARG A 99 -24.35 -10.35 5.39
N GLU A 100 -23.82 -10.95 6.44
CA GLU A 100 -23.01 -10.24 7.45
C GLU A 100 -21.70 -9.76 6.83
N MET A 101 -21.04 -10.65 6.10
CA MET A 101 -19.81 -10.34 5.36
C MET A 101 -20.02 -9.28 4.29
N VAL A 102 -21.12 -9.37 3.52
CA VAL A 102 -21.50 -8.34 2.55
C VAL A 102 -21.69 -6.98 3.21
N ASN A 103 -22.36 -6.91 4.37
CA ASN A 103 -22.56 -5.64 5.08
C ASN A 103 -21.24 -5.07 5.60
N MET A 104 -20.35 -5.91 6.14
CA MET A 104 -19.02 -5.49 6.57
C MET A 104 -18.20 -4.93 5.39
N VAL A 105 -18.14 -5.63 4.27
CA VAL A 105 -17.45 -5.18 3.05
C VAL A 105 -18.03 -3.85 2.53
N LYS A 106 -19.36 -3.68 2.55
CA LYS A 106 -20.01 -2.40 2.19
C LYS A 106 -19.53 -1.24 3.06
N CYS A 107 -19.48 -1.42 4.38
CA CYS A 107 -18.97 -0.40 5.30
C CYS A 107 -17.50 -0.06 5.03
N GLU A 108 -16.65 -1.07 4.84
CA GLU A 108 -15.22 -0.88 4.56
C GLU A 108 -14.98 -0.21 3.20
N VAL A 109 -15.82 -0.49 2.19
CA VAL A 109 -15.75 0.18 0.88
C VAL A 109 -15.98 1.67 1.00
N HIS A 110 -16.88 2.13 1.86
CA HIS A 110 -17.07 3.57 2.05
C HIS A 110 -15.80 4.26 2.55
N PHE A 111 -15.09 3.66 3.50
CA PHE A 111 -13.81 4.19 3.97
C PHE A 111 -12.75 4.14 2.86
N PHE A 112 -12.66 3.02 2.13
CA PHE A 112 -11.72 2.90 1.01
C PHE A 112 -11.97 3.97 -0.07
N GLN A 113 -13.23 4.22 -0.44
CA GLN A 113 -13.62 5.28 -1.35
C GLN A 113 -13.21 6.67 -0.84
N GLU A 114 -13.41 6.95 0.46
CA GLU A 114 -12.99 8.22 1.05
C GLU A 114 -11.48 8.45 0.92
N VAL A 115 -10.68 7.42 1.16
CA VAL A 115 -9.21 7.47 1.02
C VAL A 115 -8.81 7.74 -0.43
N LEU A 116 -9.40 7.04 -1.40
CA LEU A 116 -9.13 7.27 -2.82
C LEU A 116 -9.53 8.68 -3.26
N ASN A 117 -10.69 9.16 -2.80
CA ASN A 117 -11.12 10.52 -3.08
C ASN A 117 -10.10 11.53 -2.53
N LYS A 118 -9.61 11.36 -1.29
CA LYS A 118 -8.58 12.24 -0.73
C LYS A 118 -7.30 12.24 -1.58
N LEU A 119 -6.82 11.07 -2.02
CA LEU A 119 -5.67 10.97 -2.91
C LEU A 119 -5.88 11.75 -4.22
N CYS A 120 -7.06 11.60 -4.85
CA CYS A 120 -7.38 12.33 -6.09
C CYS A 120 -7.42 13.86 -5.87
N HIS A 121 -7.99 14.33 -4.76
CA HIS A 121 -8.07 15.76 -4.45
C HIS A 121 -6.70 16.40 -4.18
N LEU A 122 -5.70 15.62 -3.76
CA LEU A 122 -4.34 16.11 -3.55
C LEU A 122 -3.60 16.43 -4.86
N ASN A 123 -4.11 15.98 -6.01
CA ASN A 123 -3.48 16.14 -7.33
C ASN A 123 -2.00 15.75 -7.29
N ILE A 124 -1.75 14.52 -6.83
CA ILE A 124 -0.40 13.97 -6.64
C ILE A 124 0.24 13.76 -8.01
N ASP A 125 1.45 14.27 -8.20
CA ASP A 125 2.20 14.06 -9.44
C ASP A 125 3.02 12.78 -9.41
N THR A 126 3.59 12.40 -10.56
CA THR A 126 4.37 11.16 -10.69
C THR A 126 5.53 11.07 -9.70
N ASN A 127 6.29 12.16 -9.49
CA ASN A 127 7.44 12.12 -8.58
C ASN A 127 6.99 11.99 -7.12
N GLU A 128 5.88 12.63 -6.76
CA GLU A 128 5.27 12.49 -5.43
C GLU A 128 4.77 11.07 -5.19
N TYR A 129 4.15 10.42 -6.19
CA TYR A 129 3.76 9.01 -6.08
C TYR A 129 4.97 8.09 -5.86
N GLU A 130 6.08 8.30 -6.58
CA GLU A 130 7.31 7.51 -6.36
C GLU A 130 7.86 7.69 -4.94
N CYS A 131 7.86 8.93 -4.43
CA CYS A 131 8.28 9.18 -3.05
C CYS A 131 7.32 8.54 -2.03
N LEU A 132 6.01 8.63 -2.25
CA LEU A 132 5.02 8.00 -1.38
C LEU A 132 5.16 6.48 -1.37
N ARG A 133 5.46 5.85 -2.52
CA ARG A 133 5.80 4.42 -2.59
C ARG A 133 7.02 4.10 -1.75
N ALA A 134 8.10 4.86 -1.87
CA ALA A 134 9.31 4.64 -1.08
C ALA A 134 9.06 4.79 0.43
N ILE A 135 8.34 5.84 0.86
CA ILE A 135 7.99 6.05 2.27
C ILE A 135 7.09 4.92 2.79
N THR A 136 6.16 4.44 1.95
CA THR A 136 5.27 3.31 2.27
C THR A 136 6.05 2.00 2.41
N LEU A 137 7.02 1.75 1.53
CA LEU A 137 7.83 0.53 1.52
C LEU A 137 8.75 0.44 2.74
N PHE A 138 9.41 1.55 3.10
CA PHE A 138 10.37 1.58 4.21
C PHE A 138 9.73 2.04 5.53
N ARG A 139 8.40 1.96 5.65
CA ARG A 139 7.71 2.21 6.92
C ARG A 139 8.27 1.27 7.99
N LYS A 140 8.53 1.83 9.18
CA LYS A 140 8.86 1.04 10.37
C LYS A 140 7.72 0.03 10.59
N PRO A 141 7.99 -1.29 10.63
CA PRO A 141 6.98 -2.26 11.02
C PRO A 141 6.50 -1.86 12.41
N ASN A 142 5.20 -1.72 12.60
CA ASN A 142 4.58 -1.18 13.81
C ASN A 142 5.09 -1.93 15.05
N GLY A 143 6.10 -1.37 15.71
CA GLY A 143 6.47 -1.67 17.09
C GLY A 143 6.01 -0.50 17.93
N GLU A 144 4.74 -0.55 18.32
CA GLU A 144 4.19 0.08 19.52
C GLU A 144 4.75 1.48 19.87
N ASP A 145 4.43 2.50 19.08
CA ASP A 145 4.43 3.88 19.57
C ASP A 145 3.19 4.09 20.45
N ALA A 146 3.20 3.49 21.64
CA ALA A 146 2.25 3.73 22.74
C ALA A 146 2.95 3.70 24.11
N ALA A 147 4.18 4.20 24.21
CA ALA A 147 4.71 4.64 25.49
C ALA A 147 4.22 6.08 25.75
N ASN A 148 3.16 6.22 26.57
CA ASN A 148 3.03 7.27 27.59
C ASN A 148 1.70 7.16 28.34
N ASN A 149 1.70 6.43 29.44
CA ASN A 149 1.19 6.98 30.70
C ASN A 149 2.02 6.41 31.85
N SER A 150 3.00 7.23 32.25
CA SER A 150 3.70 7.08 33.51
C SER A 150 2.71 7.31 34.65
N PHE A 151 2.41 6.27 35.41
CA PHE A 151 2.10 6.39 36.84
C PHE A 151 2.48 5.08 37.52
N GLY A 152 3.53 5.13 38.34
CA GLY A 152 4.05 3.96 39.03
C GLY A 152 3.16 3.51 40.18
N THR A 153 3.23 2.22 40.50
CA THR A 153 3.17 1.69 41.88
C THR A 153 3.41 0.18 41.87
N GLY A 154 4.27 -0.28 42.78
CA GLY A 154 3.99 -1.47 43.59
C GLY A 154 4.49 -2.82 43.06
N GLU A 155 5.49 -3.34 43.75
CA GLU A 155 6.02 -4.70 43.70
C GLU A 155 4.94 -5.79 43.84
N SER A 156 5.12 -6.92 43.15
CA SER A 156 5.07 -8.25 43.77
C SER A 156 5.51 -9.35 42.79
N SER A 157 6.33 -10.23 43.35
CA SER A 157 7.01 -11.40 42.79
C SER A 157 6.10 -12.53 42.29
N SER A 158 6.50 -13.17 41.18
CA SER A 158 6.53 -14.64 40.99
C SER A 158 7.12 -15.00 39.61
N PRO A 159 8.09 -15.93 39.52
CA PRO A 159 8.64 -16.40 38.25
C PRO A 159 8.00 -17.72 37.84
N ASN A 160 7.52 -17.82 36.59
CA ASN A 160 7.56 -19.00 35.71
C ASN A 160 6.46 -18.90 34.63
N SER A 161 6.84 -18.48 33.43
CA SER A 161 6.32 -19.09 32.20
C SER A 161 7.35 -18.93 31.09
N SER A 162 7.89 -20.05 30.67
CA SER A 162 8.66 -20.19 29.45
C SER A 162 7.69 -20.09 28.26
N THR A 163 7.44 -18.88 27.79
CA THR A 163 6.97 -18.67 26.42
C THR A 163 8.18 -18.25 25.61
N SER A 164 8.68 -19.19 24.83
CA SER A 164 9.51 -18.97 23.65
C SER A 164 8.77 -18.05 22.69
N GLY A 165 8.79 -16.75 22.98
CA GLY A 165 8.51 -15.71 22.01
C GLY A 165 9.79 -15.54 21.21
N ASP A 166 9.76 -16.03 19.96
CA ASP A 166 10.76 -15.74 18.93
C ASP A 166 11.19 -14.29 19.07
N SER A 167 12.37 -14.09 19.68
CA SER A 167 13.07 -12.83 19.63
C SER A 167 13.65 -12.76 18.23
N ARG A 168 12.79 -12.52 17.23
CA ARG A 168 13.21 -12.05 15.92
C ARG A 168 14.12 -10.87 16.25
N GLY A 169 15.42 -11.04 15.97
CA GLY A 169 16.44 -10.07 16.36
C GLY A 169 16.08 -8.67 15.85
N PRO A 170 16.82 -7.64 16.26
CA PRO A 170 16.64 -6.32 15.65
C PRO A 170 16.87 -6.49 14.15
N VAL A 171 15.75 -6.54 13.42
CA VAL A 171 15.61 -6.26 11.99
C VAL A 171 16.52 -5.08 11.68
N ASP A 172 16.96 -4.91 10.44
CA ASP A 172 17.71 -3.72 10.00
C ASP A 172 16.86 -2.42 10.10
N SER A 173 16.00 -2.29 11.12
CA SER A 173 15.09 -1.23 11.50
C SER A 173 15.75 0.14 11.51
N VAL A 174 17.02 0.25 11.93
CA VAL A 174 17.77 1.50 11.83
C VAL A 174 18.02 1.88 10.37
N LYS A 175 18.42 0.92 9.54
CA LYS A 175 18.64 1.12 8.10
C LYS A 175 17.33 1.41 7.38
N ILE A 176 16.26 0.67 7.67
CA ILE A 176 14.92 0.88 7.12
C ILE A 176 14.38 2.26 7.51
N ALA A 177 14.54 2.67 8.77
CA ALA A 177 14.17 4.00 9.23
C ALA A 177 14.96 5.10 8.49
N GLY A 178 16.27 4.91 8.31
CA GLY A 178 17.11 5.82 7.54
C GLY A 178 16.64 5.97 6.09
N LEU A 179 16.30 4.87 5.42
CA LEU A 179 15.73 4.89 4.06
C LEU A 179 14.38 5.60 4.00
N CYS A 180 13.55 5.44 5.02
CA CYS A 180 12.27 6.15 5.13
C CYS A 180 12.48 7.66 5.32
N GLU A 181 13.39 8.06 6.21
CA GLU A 181 13.72 9.46 6.44
C GLU A 181 14.32 10.12 5.19
N GLU A 182 15.18 9.40 4.45
CA GLU A 182 15.72 9.86 3.18
C GLU A 182 14.61 10.08 2.13
N ALA A 183 13.68 9.13 2.00
CA ALA A 183 12.53 9.27 1.10
C ALA A 183 11.65 10.47 1.48
N ARG A 184 11.43 10.71 2.78
CA ARG A 184 10.68 11.87 3.28
C ARG A 184 11.41 13.18 3.02
N GLY A 185 12.71 13.24 3.28
CA GLY A 185 13.55 14.40 3.00
C GLY A 185 13.55 14.75 1.51
N THR A 186 13.60 13.73 0.65
CA THR A 186 13.56 13.92 -0.79
C THR A 186 12.21 14.47 -1.26
N LEU A 187 11.11 13.93 -0.74
CA LEU A 187 9.78 14.47 -1.02
C LEU A 187 9.66 15.93 -0.57
N GLN A 188 10.14 16.26 0.62
CA GLN A 188 10.10 17.61 1.15
C GLN A 188 10.89 18.58 0.27
N ALA A 189 12.11 18.22 -0.11
CA ALA A 189 12.95 19.02 -1.00
C ALA A 189 12.30 19.20 -2.39
N TYR A 190 11.70 18.14 -2.94
CA TYR A 190 10.99 18.19 -4.21
C TYR A 190 9.79 19.15 -4.15
N VAL A 191 8.96 19.05 -3.11
CA VAL A 191 7.78 19.92 -2.91
C VAL A 191 8.20 21.38 -2.75
N MET A 192 9.22 21.67 -1.93
CA MET A 192 9.73 23.04 -1.76
C MET A 192 10.23 23.63 -3.08
N ARG A 193 10.89 22.82 -3.91
CA ARG A 193 11.44 23.25 -5.20
C ARG A 193 10.37 23.45 -6.27
N THR A 194 9.36 22.59 -6.32
CA THR A 194 8.40 22.55 -7.44
C THR A 194 7.07 23.23 -7.14
N LYS A 195 6.68 23.32 -5.86
CA LYS A 195 5.38 23.85 -5.42
C LYS A 195 5.54 24.81 -4.24
N PRO A 196 6.32 25.90 -4.38
CA PRO A 196 6.59 26.85 -3.29
C PRO A 196 5.32 27.55 -2.77
N ASN A 197 4.27 27.67 -3.60
CA ASN A 197 2.99 28.27 -3.22
C ASN A 197 2.11 27.35 -2.36
N GLN A 198 2.54 26.11 -2.08
CA GLN A 198 1.80 25.15 -1.26
C GLN A 198 2.66 24.67 -0.08
N PRO A 199 2.93 25.53 0.92
CA PRO A 199 3.85 25.22 2.02
C PRO A 199 3.43 24.01 2.86
N LEU A 200 2.14 23.69 2.89
CA LEU A 200 1.59 22.54 3.63
C LEU A 200 1.49 21.26 2.79
N ARG A 201 1.92 21.27 1.52
CA ARG A 201 1.73 20.13 0.62
C ARG A 201 2.48 18.88 1.11
N PHE A 202 3.70 19.03 1.60
CA PHE A 202 4.44 17.90 2.18
C PHE A 202 3.65 17.24 3.32
N GLN A 203 3.10 18.06 4.24
CA GLN A 203 2.29 17.56 5.35
C GLN A 203 1.00 16.90 4.85
N ALA A 204 0.35 17.47 3.83
CA ALA A 204 -0.86 16.91 3.23
C ALA A 204 -0.61 15.57 2.51
N LEU A 205 0.54 15.42 1.84
CA LEU A 205 0.95 14.16 1.22
C LEU A 205 1.29 13.11 2.28
N VAL A 206 1.99 13.49 3.35
CA VAL A 206 2.34 12.58 4.44
C VAL A 206 1.11 12.14 5.23
N SER A 207 0.13 13.02 5.45
CA SER A 207 -1.05 12.72 6.26
C SER A 207 -1.98 11.68 5.61
N ILE A 208 -1.81 11.39 4.32
CA ILE A 208 -2.52 10.28 3.67
C ILE A 208 -1.97 8.92 4.08
N LEU A 209 -0.67 8.79 4.36
CA LEU A 209 -0.01 7.49 4.58
C LEU A 209 -0.61 6.70 5.76
N PRO A 210 -0.98 7.30 6.91
CA PRO A 210 -1.70 6.59 7.97
C PRO A 210 -3.12 6.18 7.57
N LEU A 211 -3.76 6.89 6.65
CA LEU A 211 -5.09 6.54 6.15
C LEU A 211 -5.01 5.33 5.20
N LEU A 212 -3.97 5.25 4.36
CA LEU A 212 -3.73 4.08 3.50
C LEU A 212 -3.63 2.80 4.34
N SER A 213 -2.91 2.85 5.46
CA SER A 213 -2.74 1.67 6.34
C SER A 213 -4.02 1.20 7.04
N LYS A 214 -5.05 2.05 7.09
CA LYS A 214 -6.36 1.70 7.67
C LYS A 214 -7.30 1.02 6.66
N VAL A 215 -6.97 1.03 5.37
CA VAL A 215 -7.78 0.32 4.37
C VAL A 215 -7.63 -1.18 4.60
N SER A 216 -8.77 -1.86 4.75
CA SER A 216 -8.81 -3.30 4.99
C SER A 216 -8.25 -4.09 3.80
N GLY A 217 -7.17 -4.84 4.05
CA GLY A 217 -6.62 -5.80 3.08
C GLY A 217 -7.63 -6.88 2.70
N PHE A 218 -8.43 -7.33 3.67
CA PHE A 218 -9.52 -8.27 3.45
C PHE A 218 -10.54 -7.75 2.44
N THR A 219 -10.97 -6.48 2.57
CA THR A 219 -11.91 -5.87 1.63
C THR A 219 -11.34 -5.77 0.21
N ILE A 220 -10.03 -5.49 0.09
CA ILE A 220 -9.34 -5.48 -1.20
C ILE A 220 -9.32 -6.90 -1.81
N GLU A 221 -8.97 -7.91 -1.01
CA GLU A 221 -8.98 -9.32 -1.43
C GLU A 221 -10.36 -9.74 -1.94
N GLU A 222 -11.40 -9.50 -1.14
CA GLU A 222 -12.78 -9.86 -1.42
C GLU A 222 -13.29 -9.26 -2.74
N LEU A 223 -13.03 -7.96 -2.96
CA LEU A 223 -13.58 -7.26 -4.12
C LEU A 223 -12.81 -7.54 -5.40
N PHE A 224 -11.48 -7.58 -5.34
CA PHE A 224 -10.64 -7.58 -6.54
C PHE A 224 -10.07 -8.96 -6.88
N PHE A 225 -9.83 -9.82 -5.89
CA PHE A 225 -8.97 -10.99 -6.09
C PHE A 225 -9.61 -12.33 -5.74
N ARG A 226 -10.59 -12.36 -4.82
CA ARG A 226 -11.20 -13.57 -4.26
C ARG A 226 -11.65 -14.59 -5.28
N LYS A 227 -12.25 -14.13 -6.39
CA LYS A 227 -12.71 -14.97 -7.51
C LYS A 227 -11.56 -15.62 -8.27
N THR A 228 -10.41 -14.97 -8.34
CA THR A 228 -9.23 -15.41 -9.09
C THR A 228 -8.31 -16.29 -8.24
N ILE A 229 -8.07 -15.91 -6.97
CA ILE A 229 -7.10 -16.59 -6.11
C ILE A 229 -7.73 -17.69 -5.23
N GLY A 230 -9.07 -17.77 -5.17
CA GLY A 230 -9.75 -18.72 -4.29
C GLY A 230 -9.36 -18.48 -2.83
N GLU A 231 -9.26 -19.54 -2.02
CA GLU A 231 -8.97 -19.46 -0.58
C GLU A 231 -7.52 -19.06 -0.25
N VAL A 232 -6.70 -18.77 -1.27
CA VAL A 232 -5.30 -18.42 -1.08
C VAL A 232 -5.21 -16.97 -0.61
N ASN A 233 -4.55 -16.75 0.53
CA ASN A 233 -4.29 -15.40 1.02
C ASN A 233 -3.33 -14.64 0.08
N ILE A 234 -3.68 -13.39 -0.24
CA ILE A 234 -2.90 -12.60 -1.22
C ILE A 234 -1.48 -12.32 -0.75
N VAL A 235 -1.26 -12.16 0.55
CA VAL A 235 0.06 -11.94 1.16
C VAL A 235 0.97 -13.11 0.84
N ARG A 236 0.45 -14.33 1.04
CA ARG A 236 1.18 -15.56 0.72
C ARG A 236 1.51 -15.63 -0.77
N LEU A 237 0.56 -15.31 -1.63
CA LEU A 237 0.76 -15.31 -3.08
C LEU A 237 1.84 -14.29 -3.50
N ILE A 238 1.83 -13.09 -2.92
CA ILE A 238 2.84 -12.06 -3.15
C ILE A 238 4.23 -12.53 -2.67
N SER A 239 4.32 -13.12 -1.48
CA SER A 239 5.57 -13.66 -0.92
C SER A 239 6.12 -14.83 -1.76
N ASP A 240 5.25 -15.72 -2.24
CA ASP A 240 5.61 -16.81 -3.14
C ASP A 240 6.11 -16.28 -4.49
N MET A 241 5.39 -15.33 -5.10
CA MET A 241 5.81 -14.65 -6.33
C MET A 241 7.10 -13.88 -6.17
N TYR A 242 7.37 -13.35 -4.97
CA TYR A 242 8.62 -12.69 -4.66
C TYR A 242 9.78 -13.70 -4.66
N SER A 243 9.61 -14.80 -3.94
CA SER A 243 10.64 -15.82 -3.69
C SER A 243 10.95 -16.68 -4.92
N GLN A 244 9.95 -17.06 -5.72
CA GLN A 244 10.13 -17.93 -6.89
C GLN A 244 10.97 -17.30 -8.03
N ARG A 245 11.18 -15.98 -8.04
CA ARG A 245 11.99 -15.29 -9.05
C ARG A 245 13.42 -14.95 -8.61
N LYS A 246 13.88 -15.46 -7.47
CA LYS A 246 15.29 -15.30 -7.03
C LYS A 246 16.21 -16.46 -7.47
N ILE A 247 15.84 -17.20 -8.52
CA ILE A 247 16.65 -18.27 -9.11
C ILE A 247 17.44 -17.72 -10.29
#